data_AF-A0A2A7TXW8-F1
#
_entry.id   AF-A0A2A7TXW8-F1
#
_cell.length_a   1.000
_cell.length_b   1.000
_cell.length_c   1.000
_cell.angle_alpha   90.00
_cell.angle_beta   90.00
_cell.angle_gamma   90.00
#
_symmetry.space_group_name_H-M   'P 1'
#
loop_
_entity.id
_entity.type
_entity.pdbx_description
1 polymer ?
#
loop_
_entity_poly.entity_id
_entity_poly.type
_entity_poly.pdbx_seq_one_letter_code
_entity_poly.pdbx_strand_id
1 'polypeptide(L)'
;MLSLLIVARLLEYPDEALWQARDELESALTQCPELAEADRTRLADFIRHYYHAPLATRQSEYVAQFDHTRRCALYLCEHQLAESKTRGQAMVNILQHYQQAALTPAVRELPDYLPMVLEFAYLQDQTTPGEGLRILTQIVEVAQILYRRTKAGRYGVLFLLLLHLAGQQEDAQDETVTAPDIDAEWERAHAPARVELPALPPEHAATVHYLNLGR
;
A
#
# COMPACT_ATOMS: atom_id res chain seq x y z
N MET A 1 12.07 -12.85 6.46
CA MET A 1 11.84 -11.77 7.45
C MET A 1 10.35 -11.76 7.76
N LEU A 2 9.94 -12.46 8.82
CA LEU A 2 8.53 -12.62 9.21
C LEU A 2 7.88 -11.27 9.56
N SER A 3 8.67 -10.30 10.00
CA SER A 3 8.20 -8.93 10.25
C SER A 3 7.52 -8.28 9.05
N LEU A 4 7.96 -8.59 7.81
CA LEU A 4 7.33 -8.08 6.58
C LEU A 4 5.89 -8.56 6.43
N LEU A 5 5.62 -9.83 6.76
CA LEU A 5 4.28 -10.41 6.69
C LEU A 5 3.36 -9.81 7.76
N ILE A 6 3.88 -9.59 8.98
CA ILE A 6 3.13 -8.92 10.06
C ILE A 6 2.74 -7.51 9.62
N VAL A 7 3.69 -6.73 9.10
CA VAL A 7 3.43 -5.36 8.62
C VAL A 7 2.45 -5.37 7.44
N ALA A 8 2.58 -6.32 6.50
CA ALA A 8 1.64 -6.48 5.39
C ALA A 8 0.20 -6.64 5.89
N ARG A 9 -0.04 -7.62 6.78
CA ARG A 9 -1.37 -7.89 7.34
C ARG A 9 -1.95 -6.70 8.12
N LEU A 10 -1.12 -5.95 8.85
CA LEU A 10 -1.55 -4.76 9.60
C LEU A 10 -1.80 -3.53 8.70
N LEU A 11 -1.37 -3.56 7.44
CA LEU A 11 -1.63 -2.54 6.42
C LEU A 11 -2.78 -2.93 5.48
N GLU A 12 -3.39 -4.11 5.64
CA GLU A 12 -4.62 -4.46 4.94
C GLU A 12 -5.84 -3.82 5.59
N TYR A 13 -6.92 -3.71 4.81
CA TYR A 13 -8.20 -3.29 5.37
C TYR A 13 -8.59 -4.26 6.49
N PRO A 14 -8.88 -3.78 7.71
CA PRO A 14 -9.20 -4.67 8.81
C PRO A 14 -10.53 -5.37 8.57
N ASP A 15 -10.48 -6.69 8.55
CA ASP A 15 -11.64 -7.57 8.45
C ASP A 15 -11.70 -8.55 9.63
N GLU A 16 -12.69 -9.43 9.61
CA GLU A 16 -12.89 -10.44 10.66
C GLU A 16 -11.75 -11.46 10.71
N ALA A 17 -11.10 -11.76 9.57
CA ALA A 17 -10.00 -12.71 9.51
C ALA A 17 -8.77 -12.15 10.22
N LEU A 18 -8.41 -10.89 9.94
CA LEU A 18 -7.37 -10.18 10.68
C LEU A 18 -7.73 -10.11 12.17
N TRP A 19 -9.01 -9.85 12.50
CA TRP A 19 -9.46 -9.76 13.88
C TRP A 19 -9.24 -11.05 14.69
N GLN A 20 -9.47 -12.19 14.05
CA GLN A 20 -9.28 -13.51 14.64
C GLN A 20 -7.80 -13.92 14.71
N ALA A 21 -6.95 -13.37 13.84
CA ALA A 21 -5.52 -13.68 13.76
C ALA A 21 -4.66 -12.95 14.81
N ARG A 22 -5.26 -12.29 15.81
CA ARG A 22 -4.52 -11.53 16.83
C ARG A 22 -3.43 -12.34 17.52
N ASP A 23 -3.78 -13.51 18.05
CA ASP A 23 -2.85 -14.35 18.80
C ASP A 23 -1.73 -14.89 17.90
N GLU A 24 -2.05 -15.14 16.63
CA GLU A 24 -1.07 -15.55 15.61
C GLU A 24 -0.06 -14.43 15.31
N LEU A 25 -0.51 -13.17 15.21
CA LEU A 25 0.38 -12.02 15.03
C LEU A 25 1.28 -11.78 16.24
N GLU A 26 0.72 -11.87 17.45
CA GLU A 26 1.49 -11.74 18.70
C GLU A 26 2.55 -12.85 18.80
N SER A 27 2.19 -14.09 18.46
CA SER A 27 3.13 -15.22 18.39
C SER A 27 4.20 -15.01 17.33
N ALA A 28 3.82 -14.63 16.11
CA ALA A 28 4.74 -14.38 15.00
C ALA A 28 5.77 -13.30 15.35
N LEU A 29 5.37 -12.25 16.07
CA LEU A 29 6.29 -11.20 16.50
C LEU A 29 7.41 -11.71 17.41
N THR A 30 7.15 -12.74 18.22
CA THR A 30 8.20 -13.36 19.06
C THR A 30 9.25 -14.12 18.24
N GLN A 31 8.94 -14.44 16.98
CA GLN A 31 9.77 -15.24 16.07
C GLN A 31 10.53 -14.38 15.04
N CYS A 32 10.60 -13.06 15.23
CA CYS A 32 11.31 -12.13 14.34
C CYS A 32 12.72 -11.78 14.89
N PRO A 33 13.78 -12.58 14.66
CA PRO A 33 15.14 -12.24 15.10
C PRO A 33 15.73 -11.02 14.37
N GLU A 34 15.18 -10.64 13.22
CA GLU A 34 15.60 -9.50 12.41
C GLU A 34 15.22 -8.13 13.02
N LEU A 35 14.32 -8.11 14.01
CA LEU A 35 13.91 -6.88 14.67
C LEU A 35 14.80 -6.56 15.86
N ALA A 36 15.29 -5.32 15.91
CA ALA A 36 15.88 -4.75 17.11
C ALA A 36 14.83 -4.70 18.25
N GLU A 37 15.29 -4.74 19.50
CA GLU A 37 14.38 -4.80 20.66
C GLU A 37 13.42 -3.60 20.75
N ALA A 38 13.92 -2.41 20.41
CA ALA A 38 13.10 -1.20 20.37
C ALA A 38 11.98 -1.29 19.33
N ASP A 39 12.27 -1.87 18.16
CA ASP A 39 11.31 -2.04 17.06
C ASP A 39 10.31 -3.15 17.35
N ARG A 40 10.75 -4.25 17.98
CA ARG A 40 9.85 -5.29 18.50
C ARG A 40 8.86 -4.70 19.51
N THR A 41 9.35 -3.85 20.42
CA THR A 41 8.51 -3.17 21.42
C THR A 41 7.49 -2.24 20.76
N ARG A 42 7.92 -1.41 19.80
CA ARG A 42 7.02 -0.53 19.04
C ARG A 42 5.93 -1.31 18.32
N LEU A 43 6.27 -2.41 17.67
CA LEU A 43 5.30 -3.24 16.95
C LEU A 43 4.33 -3.95 17.90
N ALA A 44 4.83 -4.46 19.04
CA ALA A 44 3.98 -5.06 20.07
C ALA A 44 2.97 -4.04 20.64
N ASP A 45 3.43 -2.81 20.91
CA ASP A 45 2.57 -1.73 21.39
C ASP A 45 1.54 -1.30 20.33
N PHE A 46 1.94 -1.26 19.05
CA PHE A 46 1.00 -1.02 17.96
C PHE A 46 -0.08 -2.10 17.92
N ILE A 47 0.28 -3.39 17.91
CA ILE A 47 -0.64 -4.52 17.86
C ILE A 47 -1.61 -4.46 19.07
N ARG A 48 -1.07 -4.37 20.28
CA ARG A 48 -1.87 -4.28 21.51
C ARG A 48 -2.87 -3.13 21.45
N HIS A 49 -2.44 -1.95 20.97
CA HIS A 49 -3.33 -0.82 20.81
C HIS A 49 -4.38 -1.09 19.71
N TYR A 50 -3.97 -1.58 18.55
CA TYR A 50 -4.81 -1.85 17.39
C TYR A 50 -6.05 -2.68 17.77
N TYR A 51 -5.83 -3.77 18.52
CA TYR A 51 -6.88 -4.68 18.99
C TYR A 51 -7.64 -4.21 20.25
N HIS A 52 -7.25 -3.09 20.86
CA HIS A 52 -7.97 -2.53 22.02
C HIS A 52 -9.24 -1.75 21.62
N ALA A 53 -9.40 -1.41 20.35
CA ALA A 53 -10.62 -0.78 19.84
C ALA A 53 -11.49 -1.80 19.08
N PRO A 54 -12.80 -1.59 18.95
CA PRO A 54 -13.65 -2.43 18.09
C PRO A 54 -13.20 -2.40 16.63
N LEU A 55 -13.45 -3.49 15.89
CA LEU A 55 -13.15 -3.62 14.46
C LEU A 55 -13.66 -2.43 13.65
N ALA A 56 -14.93 -2.06 13.84
CA ALA A 56 -15.54 -0.93 13.13
C ALA A 56 -14.78 0.40 13.34
N THR A 57 -14.19 0.61 14.52
CA THR A 57 -13.37 1.80 14.79
C THR A 57 -12.08 1.77 13.97
N ARG A 58 -11.39 0.62 13.89
CA ARG A 58 -10.17 0.51 13.06
C ARG A 58 -10.47 0.55 11.58
N GLN A 59 -11.60 0.04 11.13
CA GLN A 59 -12.07 0.20 9.75
C GLN A 59 -12.24 1.68 9.41
N SER A 60 -12.90 2.46 10.29
CA SER A 60 -13.07 3.90 10.08
C SER A 60 -11.73 4.64 10.06
N GLU A 61 -10.81 4.30 10.97
CA GLU A 61 -9.47 4.91 11.02
C GLU A 61 -8.62 4.54 9.81
N TYR A 62 -8.71 3.28 9.34
CA TYR A 62 -8.03 2.82 8.13
C TYR A 62 -8.49 3.63 6.92
N VAL A 63 -9.81 3.73 6.70
CA VAL A 63 -10.37 4.48 5.57
C VAL A 63 -9.92 5.93 5.65
N ALA A 64 -10.07 6.57 6.82
CA ALA A 64 -9.61 7.94 7.10
C ALA A 64 -8.14 8.16 6.74
N GLN A 65 -7.29 7.18 7.03
CA GLN A 65 -5.86 7.26 6.80
C GLN A 65 -5.46 7.02 5.34
N PHE A 66 -6.04 6.01 4.67
CA PHE A 66 -5.50 5.48 3.41
C PHE A 66 -6.41 5.66 2.19
N ASP A 67 -7.73 5.78 2.38
CA ASP A 67 -8.70 5.69 1.28
C ASP A 67 -9.33 7.06 0.92
N HIS A 68 -9.28 8.05 1.81
CA HIS A 68 -9.85 9.38 1.53
C HIS A 68 -9.02 10.22 0.57
N THR A 69 -7.70 10.06 0.52
CA THR A 69 -6.80 10.87 -0.33
C THR A 69 -5.70 10.01 -0.92
N ARG A 70 -5.23 10.36 -2.13
CA ARG A 70 -4.11 9.64 -2.78
C ARG A 70 -2.80 9.79 -2.02
N ARG A 71 -2.69 10.84 -1.18
CA ARG A 71 -1.49 11.15 -0.40
C ARG A 71 -1.04 9.98 0.48
N CYS A 72 -1.95 9.20 1.02
CA CYS A 72 -1.58 8.07 1.88
C CYS A 72 -1.90 6.72 1.24
N ALA A 73 -2.38 6.69 -0.01
CA ALA A 73 -2.78 5.46 -0.68
C ALA A 73 -1.66 4.41 -0.65
N LEU A 74 -1.99 3.14 -0.42
CA LEU A 74 -1.01 2.07 -0.26
C LEU A 74 -0.57 1.47 -1.61
N TYR A 75 -0.40 2.30 -2.64
CA TYR A 75 0.00 1.86 -3.99
C TYR A 75 1.32 2.51 -4.37
N LEU A 76 2.33 1.71 -4.74
CA LEU A 76 3.68 2.21 -5.02
C LEU A 76 3.67 3.28 -6.13
N CYS A 77 2.90 3.03 -7.21
CA CYS A 77 2.91 3.91 -8.38
C CYS A 77 2.26 5.27 -8.11
N GLU A 78 1.38 5.40 -7.11
CA GLU A 78 0.79 6.69 -6.73
C GLU A 78 1.83 7.66 -6.14
N HIS A 79 2.94 7.16 -5.59
CA HIS A 79 3.97 7.99 -4.97
C HIS A 79 5.19 8.24 -5.85
N GLN A 80 5.49 7.33 -6.77
CA GLN A 80 6.71 7.41 -7.60
C GLN A 80 6.44 7.91 -9.03
N LEU A 81 5.20 7.83 -9.54
CA LEU A 81 4.90 8.02 -10.96
C LEU A 81 3.75 9.00 -11.19
N ALA A 82 4.08 10.17 -11.75
CA ALA A 82 3.12 11.20 -12.15
C ALA A 82 2.44 10.89 -13.50
N GLU A 83 3.14 10.22 -14.43
CA GLU A 83 2.64 9.97 -15.79
C GLU A 83 1.96 8.60 -15.93
N SER A 84 0.83 8.57 -16.66
CA SER A 84 0.05 7.34 -16.88
C SER A 84 0.81 6.27 -17.68
N LYS A 85 1.62 6.67 -18.67
CA LYS A 85 2.39 5.72 -19.51
C LYS A 85 3.48 5.00 -18.72
N THR A 86 4.19 5.72 -17.85
CA THR A 86 5.25 5.13 -17.02
C THR A 86 4.65 4.21 -15.94
N ARG A 87 3.48 4.57 -15.40
CA ARG A 87 2.69 3.74 -14.50
C ARG A 87 2.30 2.39 -15.11
N GLY A 88 1.75 2.39 -16.32
CA GLY A 88 1.36 1.15 -17.01
C GLY A 88 2.54 0.18 -17.19
N GLN A 89 3.71 0.68 -17.58
CA GLN A 89 4.91 -0.15 -17.72
C GLN A 89 5.41 -0.68 -16.37
N ALA A 90 5.37 0.13 -15.31
CA ALA A 90 5.76 -0.30 -13.97
C ALA A 90 4.88 -1.45 -13.47
N MET A 91 3.55 -1.36 -13.66
CA MET A 91 2.62 -2.44 -13.30
C MET A 91 2.92 -3.74 -14.06
N VAL A 92 3.24 -3.66 -15.36
CA VAL A 92 3.65 -4.83 -16.15
C VAL A 92 4.93 -5.45 -15.58
N ASN A 93 5.92 -4.63 -15.21
CA ASN A 93 7.17 -5.14 -14.65
C ASN A 93 6.93 -5.83 -13.29
N ILE A 94 6.08 -5.26 -12.44
CA ILE A 94 5.71 -5.88 -11.16
C ILE A 94 4.97 -7.21 -11.39
N LEU A 95 4.03 -7.26 -12.33
CA LEU A 95 3.35 -8.50 -12.72
C LEU A 95 4.33 -9.58 -13.19
N GLN A 96 5.35 -9.20 -13.97
CA GLN A 96 6.38 -10.13 -14.42
C GLN A 96 7.17 -10.72 -13.25
N HIS A 97 7.51 -9.92 -12.22
CA HIS A 97 8.17 -10.44 -11.02
C HIS A 97 7.31 -11.47 -10.28
N TYR A 98 6.01 -11.23 -10.12
CA TYR A 98 5.11 -12.22 -9.53
C TYR A 98 5.06 -13.50 -10.36
N GLN A 99 4.92 -13.39 -11.68
CA GLN A 99 4.86 -14.54 -12.59
C GLN A 99 6.15 -15.36 -12.59
N GLN A 100 7.32 -14.71 -12.51
CA GLN A 100 8.62 -15.38 -12.41
C GLN A 100 8.75 -16.21 -11.12
N ALA A 101 8.08 -15.78 -10.05
CA ALA A 101 7.95 -16.54 -8.81
C ALA A 101 6.79 -17.54 -8.81
N ALA A 102 6.13 -17.76 -9.95
CA ALA A 102 4.91 -18.57 -10.09
C ALA A 102 3.74 -18.11 -9.18
N LEU A 103 3.66 -16.81 -8.88
CA LEU A 103 2.61 -16.19 -8.10
C LEU A 103 1.65 -15.40 -9.00
N THR A 104 0.40 -15.28 -8.55
CA THR A 104 -0.63 -14.46 -9.22
C THR A 104 -1.22 -13.48 -8.21
N PRO A 105 -1.31 -12.17 -8.53
CA PRO A 105 -1.96 -11.19 -7.67
C PRO A 105 -3.41 -11.55 -7.34
N ALA A 106 -3.88 -11.07 -6.19
CA ALA A 106 -5.29 -11.16 -5.84
C ALA A 106 -6.15 -10.43 -6.88
N VAL A 107 -7.27 -11.04 -7.30
CA VAL A 107 -8.12 -10.57 -8.41
C VAL A 107 -8.67 -9.15 -8.22
N ARG A 108 -8.78 -8.68 -6.97
CA ARG A 108 -9.38 -7.38 -6.63
C ARG A 108 -8.37 -6.26 -6.41
N GLU A 109 -7.09 -6.57 -6.39
CA GLU A 109 -6.03 -5.61 -6.06
C GLU A 109 -5.10 -5.39 -7.24
N LEU A 110 -4.57 -4.17 -7.34
CA LEU A 110 -3.54 -3.85 -8.31
C LEU A 110 -2.20 -4.49 -7.88
N PRO A 111 -1.33 -4.85 -8.83
CA PRO A 111 -0.07 -5.51 -8.53
C PRO A 111 0.89 -4.66 -7.69
N ASP A 112 0.71 -3.34 -7.63
CA ASP A 112 1.55 -2.43 -6.85
C ASP A 112 0.98 -2.11 -5.46
N TYR A 113 -0.04 -2.84 -5.00
CA TYR A 113 -0.57 -2.73 -3.65
C TYR A 113 0.51 -3.14 -2.62
N LEU A 114 0.88 -2.21 -1.73
CA LEU A 114 2.02 -2.32 -0.84
C LEU A 114 1.96 -3.56 0.07
N PRO A 115 0.84 -3.91 0.75
CA PRO A 115 0.75 -5.15 1.51
C PRO A 115 1.07 -6.39 0.69
N MET A 116 0.60 -6.47 -0.55
CA MET A 116 0.90 -7.57 -1.46
C MET A 116 2.38 -7.61 -1.84
N VAL A 117 3.02 -6.45 -2.05
CA VAL A 117 4.46 -6.36 -2.31
C VAL A 117 5.27 -6.81 -1.10
N LEU A 118 4.85 -6.49 0.13
CA LEU A 118 5.50 -6.93 1.37
C LEU A 118 5.34 -8.44 1.60
N GLU A 119 4.15 -8.99 1.34
CA GLU A 119 3.92 -10.43 1.38
C GLU A 119 4.79 -11.16 0.34
N PHE A 120 4.90 -10.61 -0.87
CA PHE A 120 5.82 -11.12 -1.88
C PHE A 120 7.27 -11.08 -1.42
N ALA A 121 7.73 -9.96 -0.84
CA ALA A 121 9.07 -9.84 -0.29
C ALA A 121 9.33 -10.91 0.79
N TYR A 122 8.36 -11.18 1.67
CA TYR A 122 8.44 -12.27 2.63
C TYR A 122 8.62 -13.64 1.96
N LEU A 123 7.77 -13.98 0.98
CA LEU A 123 7.81 -15.26 0.26
C LEU A 123 9.13 -15.46 -0.48
N GLN A 124 9.64 -14.40 -1.13
CA GLN A 124 10.93 -14.46 -1.80
C GLN A 124 12.07 -14.68 -0.81
N ASP A 125 12.04 -14.05 0.36
CA ASP A 125 13.04 -14.25 1.41
C ASP A 125 13.02 -15.67 2.01
N GLN A 126 11.86 -16.33 2.03
CA GLN A 126 11.76 -17.75 2.43
C GLN A 126 12.42 -18.69 1.42
N THR A 127 12.47 -18.30 0.15
CA THR A 127 13.05 -19.11 -0.93
C THR A 127 14.54 -18.79 -1.12
N THR A 128 14.88 -17.50 -1.08
CA THR A 128 16.21 -16.95 -1.32
C THR A 128 16.53 -15.94 -0.21
N PRO A 129 17.36 -16.31 0.79
CA PRO A 129 17.69 -15.42 1.90
C PRO A 129 18.28 -14.08 1.42
N GLY A 130 17.75 -12.97 1.94
CA GLY A 130 18.18 -11.61 1.60
C GLY A 130 17.38 -10.98 0.46
N GLU A 131 16.58 -11.76 -0.26
CA GLU A 131 15.77 -11.25 -1.37
C GLU A 131 14.63 -10.34 -0.88
N GLY A 132 14.06 -10.63 0.30
CA GLY A 132 13.05 -9.75 0.91
C GLY A 132 13.62 -8.37 1.25
N LEU A 133 14.85 -8.33 1.76
CA LEU A 133 15.57 -7.07 2.00
C LEU A 133 15.84 -6.34 0.68
N ARG A 134 16.25 -7.05 -0.38
CA ARG A 134 16.49 -6.47 -1.70
C ARG A 134 15.23 -5.84 -2.30
N ILE A 135 14.06 -6.48 -2.13
CA ILE A 135 12.78 -5.91 -2.58
C ILE A 135 12.40 -4.71 -1.71
N LEU A 136 12.57 -4.82 -0.39
CA LEU A 136 12.28 -3.72 0.54
C LEU A 136 13.10 -2.46 0.21
N THR A 137 14.38 -2.60 -0.11
CA THR A 137 15.23 -1.45 -0.48
C THR A 137 14.78 -0.79 -1.79
N GLN A 138 14.14 -1.52 -2.72
CA GLN A 138 13.57 -0.93 -3.95
C GLN A 138 12.34 -0.05 -3.68
N ILE A 139 11.65 -0.25 -2.56
CA ILE A 139 10.45 0.52 -2.19
C ILE A 139 10.68 1.48 -1.02
N VAL A 140 11.94 1.66 -0.60
CA VAL A 140 12.30 2.44 0.60
C VAL A 140 11.85 3.90 0.50
N GLU A 141 11.89 4.50 -0.69
CA GLU A 141 11.42 5.87 -0.93
C GLU A 141 9.90 6.01 -0.68
N VAL A 142 9.12 5.00 -1.08
CA VAL A 142 7.67 4.97 -0.82
C VAL A 142 7.41 4.83 0.67
N ALA A 143 8.16 3.94 1.36
CA ALA A 143 8.07 3.81 2.81
C ALA A 143 8.42 5.13 3.52
N GLN A 144 9.43 5.88 3.04
CA GLN A 144 9.80 7.19 3.58
C GLN A 144 8.69 8.23 3.41
N ILE A 145 8.08 8.27 2.22
CA ILE A 145 6.96 9.17 1.91
C ILE A 145 5.76 8.86 2.82
N LEU A 146 5.38 7.59 2.91
CA LEU A 146 4.26 7.16 3.75
C LEU A 146 4.55 7.37 5.23
N TYR A 147 5.77 7.12 5.70
CA TYR A 147 6.18 7.46 7.07
C TYR A 147 5.98 8.95 7.35
N ARG A 148 6.51 9.85 6.53
CA ARG A 148 6.35 11.31 6.73
C ARG A 148 4.89 11.75 6.77
N ARG A 149 4.03 11.12 5.98
CA ARG A 149 2.60 11.46 5.90
C ARG A 149 1.77 10.84 7.03
N THR A 150 2.26 9.77 7.66
CA THR A 150 1.53 9.03 8.69
C THR A 150 2.18 9.10 10.08
N LYS A 151 3.36 9.73 10.24
CA LYS A 151 4.12 9.81 11.52
C LYS A 151 3.37 10.46 12.68
N ALA A 152 2.40 11.33 12.39
CA ALA A 152 1.54 11.92 13.41
C ALA A 152 0.47 10.95 13.94
N GLY A 153 0.16 9.90 13.17
CA GLY A 153 -0.76 8.82 13.54
C GLY A 153 -0.02 7.54 13.91
N ARG A 154 -0.78 6.50 14.28
CA ARG A 154 -0.19 5.24 14.74
C ARG A 154 0.39 4.40 13.60
N TYR A 155 -0.20 4.47 12.41
CA TYR A 155 0.29 3.74 11.23
C TYR A 155 1.71 4.14 10.83
N GLY A 156 2.19 5.33 11.22
CA GLY A 156 3.59 5.73 11.02
C GLY A 156 4.61 4.74 11.56
N VAL A 157 4.28 4.02 12.64
CA VAL A 157 5.16 2.98 13.20
C VAL A 157 5.44 1.88 12.18
N LEU A 158 4.44 1.47 11.39
CA LEU A 158 4.62 0.38 10.42
C LEU A 158 5.62 0.76 9.33
N PHE A 159 5.54 2.00 8.82
CA PHE A 159 6.50 2.49 7.81
C PHE A 159 7.88 2.76 8.40
N LEU A 160 7.94 3.25 9.64
CA LEU A 160 9.21 3.41 10.36
C LEU A 160 9.95 2.07 10.49
N LEU A 161 9.23 0.99 10.81
CA LEU A 161 9.80 -0.35 10.87
C LEU A 161 10.36 -0.80 9.51
N LEU A 162 9.63 -0.53 8.42
CA LEU A 162 10.12 -0.83 7.07
C LEU A 162 11.43 -0.08 6.75
N LEU A 163 11.55 1.17 7.20
CA LEU A 163 12.78 1.96 7.03
C LEU A 163 13.95 1.38 7.82
N HIS A 164 13.75 1.03 9.09
CA HIS A 164 14.78 0.40 9.92
C HIS A 164 15.23 -0.95 9.37
N LEU A 165 14.27 -1.78 8.91
CA LEU A 165 14.57 -3.06 8.26
C LEU A 165 15.37 -2.86 6.96
N ALA A 166 15.16 -1.77 6.23
CA ALA A 166 15.94 -1.38 5.06
C ALA A 166 17.30 -0.73 5.41
N GLY A 167 17.66 -0.65 6.69
CA GLY A 167 18.90 -0.03 7.16
C GLY A 167 18.91 1.50 7.13
N GLN A 168 17.73 2.14 6.98
CA GLN A 168 17.60 3.60 7.07
C GLN A 168 17.42 4.04 8.52
N GLN A 169 17.89 5.24 8.85
CA GLN A 169 17.62 5.86 10.15
C GLN A 169 16.44 6.83 10.05
N GLU A 170 15.83 7.14 11.20
CA GLU A 170 14.89 8.25 11.32
C GLU A 170 15.56 9.53 10.79
N ASP A 171 15.01 10.08 9.71
CA ASP A 171 15.54 11.26 9.02
C ASP A 171 15.60 12.44 10.01
N ALA A 172 16.82 12.88 10.35
CA ALA A 172 17.05 14.02 11.24
C ALA A 172 16.79 15.38 10.55
N GLN A 173 16.52 15.38 9.24
CA GLN A 173 16.26 16.57 8.44
C GLN A 173 14.80 16.58 8.04
N ASP A 174 13.98 17.20 8.90
CA ASP A 174 12.63 17.67 8.58
C ASP A 174 12.76 18.86 7.59
N GLU A 175 13.40 18.65 6.43
CA GLU A 175 13.15 19.53 5.30
C GLU A 175 11.71 19.25 4.89
N THR A 176 10.85 20.24 5.13
CA THR A 176 9.55 20.38 4.49
C THR A 176 9.75 20.33 2.99
N VAL A 177 9.86 19.11 2.45
CA VAL A 177 9.48 18.83 1.08
C VAL A 177 7.99 19.13 1.08
N THR A 178 7.63 20.31 0.60
CA THR A 178 6.29 20.56 0.10
C THR A 178 6.05 19.50 -0.95
N ALA A 179 5.47 18.37 -0.52
CA ALA A 179 5.06 17.32 -1.43
C ALA A 179 4.22 18.01 -2.50
N PRO A 180 4.50 17.77 -3.80
CA PRO A 180 3.64 18.28 -4.86
C PRO A 180 2.19 17.92 -4.50
N ASP A 181 1.28 18.86 -4.74
CA ASP A 181 -0.14 18.59 -4.57
C ASP A 181 -0.56 17.61 -5.66
N ILE A 182 -0.33 16.31 -5.40
CA ILE A 182 -0.56 15.21 -6.34
C ILE A 182 -2.03 15.20 -6.77
N ASP A 183 -2.93 15.56 -5.86
CA ASP A 183 -4.35 15.67 -6.14
C ASP A 183 -4.60 16.83 -7.12
N ALA A 184 -4.06 18.03 -6.86
CA ALA A 184 -4.20 19.16 -7.78
C ALA A 184 -3.43 19.00 -9.10
N GLU A 185 -2.32 18.25 -9.12
CA GLU A 185 -1.54 17.96 -10.32
C GLU A 185 -2.22 16.92 -11.20
N TRP A 186 -2.81 15.89 -10.59
CA TRP A 186 -3.66 14.93 -11.28
C TRP A 186 -4.93 15.60 -11.83
N GLU A 187 -5.61 16.44 -11.04
CA GLU A 187 -6.76 17.23 -11.50
C GLU A 187 -6.39 18.15 -12.66
N ARG A 188 -5.18 18.73 -12.67
CA ARG A 188 -4.68 19.51 -13.81
C ARG A 188 -4.40 18.64 -15.04
N ALA A 189 -3.80 17.47 -14.85
CA ALA A 189 -3.43 16.56 -15.94
C ALA A 189 -4.62 15.77 -16.52
N HIS A 190 -5.67 15.56 -15.73
CA HIS A 190 -6.88 14.80 -16.08
C HIS A 190 -8.15 15.64 -15.97
N ALA A 191 -8.02 16.96 -15.96
CA ALA A 191 -9.15 17.87 -16.12
C ALA A 191 -9.93 17.40 -17.35
N PRO A 192 -11.25 17.15 -17.23
CA PRO A 192 -12.02 16.69 -18.38
C PRO A 192 -11.88 17.76 -19.45
N ALA A 193 -11.34 17.38 -20.61
CA ALA A 193 -11.49 18.18 -21.81
C ALA A 193 -12.99 18.45 -21.91
N ARG A 194 -13.39 19.73 -21.90
CA ARG A 194 -14.78 20.12 -22.13
C ARG A 194 -15.11 19.67 -23.55
N VAL A 195 -15.60 18.44 -23.69
CA VAL A 195 -16.21 17.97 -24.92
C VAL A 195 -17.60 18.57 -24.89
N GLU A 196 -17.76 19.71 -25.55
CA GLU A 196 -19.07 20.21 -25.89
C GLU A 196 -19.69 19.23 -26.89
N LEU A 197 -20.53 18.33 -26.37
CA LEU A 197 -21.41 17.52 -27.21
C LEU A 197 -22.42 18.48 -27.88
N PRO A 198 -22.60 18.42 -29.21
CA PRO A 198 -23.62 19.22 -29.87
C PRO A 198 -25.00 18.87 -29.30
N ALA A 199 -25.88 19.87 -29.20
CA ALA A 199 -27.24 19.68 -28.73
C ALA A 199 -27.92 18.58 -29.56
N LEU A 200 -28.40 17.53 -28.87
CA LEU A 200 -29.17 16.47 -29.50
C LEU A 200 -30.49 17.07 -30.02
N PRO A 201 -30.90 16.75 -31.26
CA PRO A 201 -32.24 17.10 -31.72
C PRO A 201 -33.27 16.38 -30.83
N PRO A 202 -34.43 17.02 -30.55
CA PRO A 202 -35.45 16.39 -29.75
C PRO A 202 -36.02 15.20 -30.52
N GLU A 203 -36.27 14.11 -29.78
CA GLU A 203 -36.92 12.87 -30.21
C GLU A 203 -36.01 11.87 -30.93
N HIS A 204 -35.44 10.94 -30.14
CA HIS A 204 -35.66 9.49 -30.24
C HIS A 204 -35.06 8.85 -28.98
N ALA A 205 -35.92 8.32 -28.10
CA ALA A 205 -35.47 7.50 -26.97
C ALA A 205 -35.02 6.13 -27.51
N ALA A 206 -33.71 5.94 -27.65
CA ALA A 206 -33.11 4.64 -27.90
C ALA A 206 -32.26 4.24 -26.70
N THR A 207 -32.58 3.11 -26.10
CA THR A 207 -31.82 2.49 -25.00
C THR A 207 -30.51 1.94 -25.54
N VAL A 208 -29.38 2.34 -24.94
CA VAL A 208 -28.07 1.76 -25.23
C VAL A 208 -28.02 0.35 -24.61
N HIS A 209 -28.03 -0.68 -25.45
CA HIS A 209 -27.72 -2.04 -25.01
C HIS A 209 -26.21 -2.24 -25.05
N TYR A 210 -25.59 -2.59 -23.90
CA TYR A 210 -24.22 -3.09 -23.89
C TYR A 210 -24.15 -4.36 -24.75
N LEU A 211 -23.25 -4.36 -25.73
CA LEU A 211 -22.95 -5.50 -26.59
C LEU A 211 -22.63 -6.73 -25.74
N ASN A 212 -23.45 -7.75 -25.89
CA ASN A 212 -23.27 -9.08 -25.30
C ASN A 212 -22.25 -9.83 -26.17
N LEU A 213 -20.99 -9.89 -25.74
CA LEU A 213 -19.95 -10.64 -26.45
C LEU A 213 -19.94 -12.08 -25.97
N GLY A 214 -20.65 -12.94 -26.70
CA GLY A 214 -20.63 -14.39 -26.52
C GLY A 214 -21.05 -15.12 -27.78
N ARG A 215 -20.07 -15.39 -28.67
CA ARG A 215 -19.74 -16.71 -29.25
C ARG A 215 -18.52 -16.60 -30.16
#